data_AF-A0A0E3WHZ6-F1
#
_entry.id   AF-A0A0E3WHZ6-F1
#
_cell.length_a   1.000
_cell.length_b   1.000
_cell.length_c   1.000
_cell.angle_alpha   90.00
_cell.angle_beta   90.00
_cell.angle_gamma   90.00
#
_symmetry.space_group_name_H-M   'P 1'
#
loop_
_entity.id
_entity.type
_entity.pdbx_description
1 polymer ?
#
loop_
_entity_poly.entity_id
_entity_poly.type
_entity_poly.pdbx_seq_one_letter_code
_entity_poly.pdbx_strand_id
1 'polypeptide(L)'
;MSKDNEIILEAAARKFADDNAEPPFLPDLGPEKGRETVNTVQSSEIYKPEADLQDLTVPGGPAGEVRVRIVRPVNTSGETLPVILYIHGAG
;
A
#
# COMPACT_ATOMS: atom_id res chain seq x y z
N MET A 1 34.37 -2.42 5.19
CA MET A 1 34.01 -2.02 3.81
C MET A 1 34.90 -0.85 3.44
N SER A 2 35.53 -0.85 2.26
CA SER A 2 36.19 0.39 1.79
C SER A 2 35.11 1.46 1.60
N LYS A 3 35.52 2.75 1.63
CA LYS A 3 34.60 3.88 1.40
C LYS A 3 33.83 3.80 0.06
N ASP A 4 34.25 2.91 -0.84
CA ASP A 4 33.72 2.80 -2.20
C ASP A 4 32.41 1.97 -2.29
N ASN A 5 31.98 1.30 -1.21
CA ASN A 5 30.74 0.50 -1.17
C ASN A 5 29.68 1.07 -0.21
N GLU A 6 29.73 2.37 0.09
CA GLU A 6 28.73 3.01 0.96
C GLU A 6 27.35 3.05 0.24
N ILE A 7 26.32 2.46 0.85
CA ILE A 7 24.96 2.54 0.33
C ILE A 7 24.41 3.93 0.66
N ILE A 8 24.28 4.77 -0.37
CA ILE A 8 23.72 6.11 -0.25
C ILE A 8 22.23 6.08 -0.59
N LEU A 9 21.40 6.17 0.44
CA LEU A 9 19.96 6.39 0.31
C LEU A 9 19.66 7.90 0.20
N GLU A 10 18.60 8.26 -0.52
CA GLU A 10 18.04 9.61 -0.45
C GLU A 10 17.56 9.92 0.97
N ALA A 11 17.50 11.20 1.35
CA ALA A 11 17.42 11.59 2.75
C ALA A 11 16.17 11.03 3.46
N ALA A 12 15.01 10.99 2.81
CA ALA A 12 13.80 10.45 3.42
C ALA A 12 13.88 8.93 3.57
N ALA A 13 14.34 8.21 2.55
CA ALA A 13 14.60 6.77 2.62
C ALA A 13 15.63 6.39 3.70
N ARG A 14 16.72 7.17 3.86
CA ARG A 14 17.70 6.95 4.93
C ARG A 14 17.06 7.10 6.30
N LYS A 15 16.32 8.19 6.52
CA LYS A 15 15.64 8.42 7.79
C LYS A 15 14.65 7.29 8.10
N PHE A 16 13.87 6.87 7.11
CA PHE A 16 12.93 5.76 7.28
C PHE A 16 13.64 4.45 7.66
N ALA A 17 14.77 4.13 7.02
CA ALA A 17 15.56 2.96 7.36
C ALA A 17 16.14 3.06 8.78
N ASP A 18 16.71 4.20 9.15
CA ASP A 18 17.29 4.45 10.48
C ASP A 18 16.21 4.38 11.58
N ASP A 19 15.03 4.96 11.36
CA ASP A 19 13.88 4.92 12.29
C ASP A 19 13.36 3.48 12.52
N ASN A 20 13.63 2.55 11.60
CA ASN A 20 13.18 1.15 11.64
C ASN A 20 14.35 0.16 11.78
N ALA A 21 15.54 0.62 12.18
CA ALA A 21 16.76 -0.19 12.24
C ALA A 21 16.84 -1.11 13.47
N GLU A 22 15.95 -0.92 14.45
CA GLU A 22 15.96 -1.64 15.71
C GLU A 22 14.74 -2.57 15.87
N PRO A 23 14.90 -3.74 16.49
CA PRO A 23 13.80 -4.68 16.70
C PRO A 23 12.77 -4.17 17.72
N PRO A 24 11.53 -4.71 17.70
CA PRO A 24 11.06 -5.80 16.85
C PRO A 24 10.83 -5.36 15.39
N PHE A 25 11.24 -6.20 14.44
CA PHE A 25 10.99 -5.96 13.02
C PHE A 25 9.59 -6.44 12.63
N LEU A 26 9.08 -5.96 11.50
CA LEU A 26 7.72 -6.31 11.03
C LEU A 26 7.44 -7.83 11.00
N PRO A 27 8.35 -8.71 10.57
CA PRO A 27 8.13 -10.17 10.61
C PRO A 27 8.04 -10.75 12.03
N ASP A 28 8.63 -10.09 13.02
CA ASP A 28 8.66 -10.55 14.42
C ASP A 28 7.32 -10.29 15.15
N LEU A 29 6.47 -9.42 14.60
CA LEU A 29 5.23 -8.96 15.23
C LEU A 29 4.05 -9.94 15.08
N GLY A 30 4.13 -10.85 14.10
CA GLY A 30 2.99 -11.67 13.67
C GLY A 30 1.91 -10.89 12.89
N PRO A 31 0.92 -11.58 12.31
CA PRO A 31 0.03 -10.98 11.31
C PRO A 31 -0.82 -9.79 11.79
N GLU A 32 -1.38 -9.86 13.00
CA GLU A 32 -2.27 -8.81 13.52
C GLU A 32 -1.52 -7.49 13.75
N LYS A 33 -0.47 -7.55 14.57
CA LYS A 33 0.38 -6.38 14.86
C LYS A 33 1.13 -5.88 13.64
N GLY A 34 1.51 -6.77 12.72
CA GLY A 34 2.08 -6.40 11.43
C GLY A 34 1.12 -5.54 10.60
N ARG A 35 -0.16 -5.93 10.49
CA ARG A 35 -1.20 -5.14 9.81
C ARG A 35 -1.41 -3.78 10.47
N GLU A 36 -1.48 -3.74 11.80
CA GLU A 36 -1.62 -2.49 12.55
C GLU A 36 -0.44 -1.54 12.28
N THR A 37 0.78 -2.07 12.26
CA THR A 37 2.00 -1.30 12.01
C THR A 37 2.01 -0.71 10.60
N VAL A 38 1.72 -1.52 9.57
CA VAL A 38 1.65 -1.06 8.17
C VAL A 38 0.50 -0.07 7.98
N ASN A 39 -0.64 -0.26 8.61
CA ASN A 39 -1.74 0.71 8.55
C ASN A 39 -1.35 2.04 9.18
N THR A 40 -0.65 2.01 10.32
CA THR A 40 -0.25 3.22 11.06
C THR A 40 0.74 4.05 10.25
N VAL A 41 1.77 3.43 9.67
CA VAL A 41 2.80 4.19 8.92
C VAL A 41 2.24 4.84 7.65
N GLN A 42 1.15 4.29 7.09
CA GLN A 42 0.46 4.81 5.91
C GLN A 42 -0.72 5.75 6.24
N SER A 43 -0.93 6.09 7.52
CA SER A 43 -2.12 6.84 7.96
C SER A 43 -1.96 8.37 7.93
N SER A 44 -0.76 8.86 7.61
CA SER A 44 -0.50 10.31 7.54
C SER A 44 -1.34 10.98 6.44
N GLU A 45 -1.68 12.24 6.67
CA GLU A 45 -2.31 13.05 5.63
C GLU A 45 -1.31 13.31 4.50
N ILE A 46 -1.68 12.85 3.31
CA ILE A 46 -0.94 13.06 2.07
C ILE A 46 -1.93 13.54 1.01
N TYR A 47 -1.41 14.23 0.00
CA TYR A 47 -2.19 14.50 -1.19
C TYR A 47 -2.68 13.19 -1.82
N LYS A 48 -3.97 13.13 -2.13
CA LYS A 48 -4.61 12.05 -2.88
C LYS A 48 -5.39 12.68 -4.03
N PRO A 49 -5.18 12.25 -5.29
CA PRO A 49 -6.03 12.69 -6.38
C PRO A 49 -7.49 12.40 -6.09
N GLU A 50 -8.38 13.32 -6.46
CA GLU A 50 -9.81 13.09 -6.34
C GLU A 50 -10.25 11.90 -7.20
N ALA A 51 -11.04 11.02 -6.61
CA ALA A 51 -11.57 9.84 -7.27
C ALA A 51 -12.93 9.47 -6.69
N ASP A 52 -13.81 8.98 -7.55
CA ASP A 52 -15.02 8.29 -7.15
C ASP A 52 -14.65 6.87 -6.70
N LEU A 53 -15.04 6.53 -5.47
CA LEU A 53 -14.75 5.23 -4.86
C LEU A 53 -16.04 4.43 -4.73
N GLN A 54 -16.00 3.17 -5.16
CA GLN A 54 -17.10 2.24 -4.98
C GLN A 54 -16.58 0.90 -4.49
N ASP A 55 -17.07 0.46 -3.34
CA ASP A 55 -16.86 -0.90 -2.83
C ASP A 55 -18.00 -1.80 -3.32
N LEU A 56 -17.65 -2.98 -3.82
CA LEU A 56 -18.63 -4.00 -4.20
C LEU A 56 -18.07 -5.42 -4.03
N THR A 57 -18.98 -6.39 -4.00
CA THR A 57 -18.65 -7.82 -3.97
C THR A 57 -18.96 -8.43 -5.33
N VAL A 58 -17.98 -9.13 -5.91
CA VAL A 58 -18.11 -9.84 -7.18
C VAL A 58 -18.23 -11.33 -6.89
N PRO A 59 -19.23 -12.05 -7.46
CA PRO A 59 -19.34 -13.50 -7.29
C PRO A 59 -18.22 -14.25 -8.02
N GLY A 60 -17.75 -15.35 -7.44
CA GLY A 60 -16.73 -16.24 -8.00
C GLY A 60 -15.48 -16.41 -7.12
N GLY A 61 -14.44 -17.01 -7.69
CA GLY A 61 -13.21 -17.35 -6.97
C GLY A 61 -13.34 -18.54 -6.02
N PRO A 62 -12.23 -18.98 -5.38
CA PRO A 62 -12.20 -20.19 -4.55
C PRO A 62 -13.13 -20.14 -3.32
N ALA A 63 -13.44 -18.95 -2.83
CA ALA A 63 -14.32 -18.73 -1.68
C ALA A 63 -15.77 -18.35 -2.07
N GLY A 64 -16.09 -18.28 -3.37
CA GLY A 64 -17.43 -17.96 -3.87
C GLY A 64 -17.72 -16.47 -4.05
N GLU A 65 -16.96 -15.59 -3.40
CA GLU A 65 -17.02 -14.14 -3.61
C GLU A 65 -15.65 -13.45 -3.43
N VAL A 66 -15.51 -12.27 -4.05
CA VAL A 66 -14.32 -11.41 -3.94
C VAL A 66 -14.77 -9.96 -3.71
N ARG A 67 -14.26 -9.33 -2.64
CA ARG A 67 -14.46 -7.89 -2.41
C ARG A 67 -13.49 -7.08 -3.27
N VAL A 68 -14.01 -6.08 -3.97
CA VAL A 68 -13.20 -5.18 -4.82
C VAL A 68 -13.57 -3.73 -4.55
N ARG A 69 -12.61 -2.83 -4.76
CA ARG A 69 -12.81 -1.39 -4.77
C ARG A 69 -12.54 -0.86 -6.16
N ILE A 70 -13.52 -0.19 -6.76
CA ILE A 70 -13.33 0.61 -7.97
C ILE A 70 -12.82 1.98 -7.54
N VAL A 71 -11.73 2.41 -8.17
CA VAL A 71 -11.17 3.75 -8.06
C VAL A 71 -11.26 4.39 -9.44
N ARG A 72 -12.09 5.42 -9.59
CA ARG A 72 -12.39 6.05 -10.88
C ARG A 72 -12.10 7.55 -10.84
N PRO A 73 -11.47 8.15 -11.87
CA PRO A 73 -11.34 9.61 -11.95
C PRO A 73 -12.70 10.31 -11.92
N VAL A 74 -12.80 11.41 -11.15
CA VAL A 74 -14.03 12.22 -11.06
C VAL A 74 -14.46 12.75 -12.43
N ASN A 75 -15.76 13.06 -12.56
CA ASN A 75 -16.36 13.67 -13.77
C ASN A 75 -16.28 12.83 -15.05
N THR A 76 -16.15 11.50 -14.93
CA THR A 76 -16.11 10.58 -16.09
C THR A 76 -17.35 9.70 -16.19
N SER A 77 -18.43 9.99 -15.46
CA SER A 77 -19.64 9.16 -15.44
C SER A 77 -20.24 9.00 -16.85
N GLY A 78 -20.59 7.76 -17.22
CA GLY A 78 -21.13 7.43 -18.55
C GLY A 78 -20.08 7.13 -19.63
N GLU A 79 -18.80 7.34 -19.35
CA GLU A 79 -17.71 6.99 -20.27
C GLU A 79 -17.17 5.57 -20.02
N THR A 80 -16.84 4.86 -21.10
CA THR A 80 -16.10 3.60 -21.01
C THR A 80 -14.60 3.90 -20.95
N LEU A 81 -13.97 3.63 -19.80
CA LEU A 81 -12.54 3.82 -19.60
C LEU A 81 -11.77 2.48 -19.70
N PRO A 82 -10.49 2.49 -20.08
CA PRO A 82 -9.63 1.32 -19.90
C PRO A 82 -9.51 0.97 -18.40
N VAL A 83 -9.29 -0.32 -18.10
CA VAL A 83 -9.27 -0.85 -16.73
C VAL A 83 -7.88 -1.35 -16.37
N ILE A 84 -7.47 -1.05 -15.13
CA ILE A 84 -6.29 -1.62 -14.49
C ILE A 84 -6.75 -2.52 -13.35
N LEU A 85 -6.29 -3.78 -13.35
CA LEU A 85 -6.43 -4.65 -12.18
C LEU A 85 -5.24 -4.41 -11.24
N TYR A 86 -5.52 -3.91 -10.05
CA TYR A 86 -4.50 -3.69 -9.02
C TYR A 86 -4.65 -4.73 -7.90
N ILE A 87 -3.55 -5.42 -7.59
CA ILE A 87 -3.45 -6.37 -6.48
C ILE A 87 -2.39 -5.82 -5.54
N HIS A 88 -2.77 -5.53 -4.30
CA HIS A 88 -1.85 -4.93 -3.32
C HIS A 88 -0.77 -5.93 -2.88
N GLY A 89 0.39 -5.40 -2.46
CA GLY A 89 1.45 -6.19 -1.84
C GLY A 89 1.28 -6.31 -0.31
N ALA A 90 2.38 -6.12 0.42
CA ALA A 90 2.49 -6.25 1.88
C ALA A 90 2.60 -7.68 2.45
N GLY A 91 3.03 -8.63 1.62
CA GLY A 91 3.28 -10.03 2.01
C GLY A 91 2.00 -10.84 2.19
#